data_AF-A0A7V3FZP1-F1
#
_entry.id   AF-A0A7V3FZP1-F1
#
_cell.length_a   1.000
_cell.length_b   1.000
_cell.length_c   1.000
_cell.angle_alpha   90.00
_cell.angle_beta   90.00
_cell.angle_gamma   90.00
#
_symmetry.space_group_name_H-M   'P 1'
#
loop_
_entity.id
_entity.type
_entity.pdbx_description
1 polymer ?
#
loop_
_entity_poly.entity_id
_entity_poly.type
_entity_poly.pdbx_seq_one_letter_code
_entity_poly.pdbx_strand_id
1 'polypeptide(L)'
;MEKQIPVRLAVVLVALRLAIGWHFFIEGVKKVESQRIGKTTTAEPWSSAEYLRGSGGPFADFFRAQAGDPDAEALAYLDAGKPEAGDKSLARCLPAKTSKLWDDYFEKFARHYQLSDTDGVAVSYLIDLPFIGPTWVPDRGLSSLPQKDLARRRLEEAKERAAQWMLGLNPGDVYEIDRQLDNTTVKIKKSPKERIEDYRNLIREIHKIEKSELPAFDRPVRKDLAQLRTEARELRTTLLKDLDKILTDRLTSILTPEQKKKGTLPVERPRTWMLAFSDAVIPWGLVVV
;
A
#
# COMPACT_ATOMS: atom_id res chain seq x y z
N MET A 1 -13.57 -57.03 16.10
CA MET A 1 -12.23 -56.75 16.65
C MET A 1 -12.08 -55.25 16.80
N GLU A 2 -12.24 -54.75 18.02
CA GLU A 2 -12.12 -53.32 18.35
C GLU A 2 -10.64 -52.99 18.54
N LYS A 3 -10.05 -52.16 17.66
CA LYS A 3 -8.65 -51.75 17.80
C LYS A 3 -8.54 -50.74 18.94
N GLN A 4 -8.13 -51.20 20.13
CA GLN A 4 -7.80 -50.29 21.23
C GLN A 4 -6.61 -49.40 20.83
N ILE A 5 -6.79 -48.08 20.97
CA ILE A 5 -5.73 -47.11 20.78
C ILE A 5 -4.71 -47.28 21.92
N PRO A 6 -3.41 -47.43 21.65
CA PRO A 6 -2.40 -47.59 22.70
C PRO A 6 -2.34 -46.33 23.56
N VAL A 7 -2.35 -46.49 24.89
CA VAL A 7 -2.36 -45.41 25.90
C VAL A 7 -1.28 -44.34 25.65
N ARG A 8 -0.11 -44.74 25.14
CA ARG A 8 0.98 -43.81 24.79
C ARG A 8 0.58 -42.82 23.69
N LEU A 9 -0.19 -43.26 22.70
CA LEU A 9 -0.68 -42.38 21.64
C LEU A 9 -1.70 -41.38 22.20
N ALA A 10 -2.56 -41.82 23.11
CA ALA A 10 -3.53 -40.92 23.77
C ALA A 10 -2.82 -39.80 24.56
N VAL A 11 -1.78 -40.14 25.34
CA VAL A 11 -0.99 -39.15 26.08
C VAL A 11 -0.29 -38.16 25.15
N VAL A 12 0.33 -38.64 24.07
CA VAL A 12 0.97 -37.78 23.07
C VAL A 12 -0.03 -36.85 22.40
N LEU A 13 -1.23 -37.34 22.05
CA LEU A 13 -2.28 -36.51 21.45
C LEU A 13 -2.80 -35.45 22.42
N VAL A 14 -2.94 -35.76 23.72
CA VAL A 14 -3.32 -34.78 24.74
C VAL A 14 -2.23 -33.72 24.91
N ALA A 15 -0.97 -34.12 25.01
CA ALA A 15 0.16 -33.20 25.11
C ALA A 15 0.27 -32.29 23.87
N LEU A 16 0.06 -32.84 22.67
CA LEU A 16 0.05 -32.07 21.43
C LEU A 16 -1.08 -31.04 21.41
N ARG A 17 -2.30 -31.40 21.84
CA ARG A 17 -3.41 -30.46 21.96
C ARG A 17 -3.11 -29.34 22.95
N LEU A 18 -2.56 -29.65 24.11
CA LEU A 18 -2.14 -28.65 25.10
C LEU A 18 -1.06 -27.72 24.54
N ALA A 19 -0.07 -28.25 23.80
CA ALA A 19 0.97 -27.45 23.19
C ALA A 19 0.41 -26.50 22.10
N ILE A 20 -0.53 -26.98 21.27
CA ILE A 20 -1.20 -26.16 20.25
C ILE A 20 -2.05 -25.05 20.91
N GLY A 21 -2.85 -25.39 21.93
CA GLY A 21 -3.66 -24.41 22.67
C GLY A 21 -2.78 -23.36 23.38
N TRP A 22 -1.70 -23.79 24.03
CA TRP A 22 -0.75 -22.88 24.68
C TRP A 22 -0.10 -21.90 23.70
N HIS A 23 0.21 -22.34 22.47
CA HIS A 23 0.72 -21.47 21.42
C HIS A 23 -0.30 -20.40 21.03
N PHE A 24 -1.57 -20.79 20.79
CA PHE A 24 -2.64 -19.83 20.47
C PHE A 24 -2.93 -18.86 21.61
N PHE A 25 -2.90 -19.32 22.85
CA PHE A 25 -3.05 -18.48 24.03
C PHE A 25 -1.97 -17.37 24.08
N ILE A 26 -0.70 -17.74 23.94
CA ILE A 26 0.42 -16.76 23.94
C ILE A 26 0.26 -15.77 22.78
N GLU A 27 -0.10 -16.26 21.59
CA GLU A 27 -0.33 -15.40 20.43
C GLU A 27 -1.50 -14.43 20.66
N GLY A 28 -2.60 -14.92 21.24
CA GLY A 28 -3.77 -14.12 21.62
C GLY A 28 -3.41 -13.02 22.61
N VAL A 29 -2.70 -13.35 23.71
CA VAL A 29 -2.24 -12.38 24.72
C VAL A 29 -1.34 -11.32 24.08
N LYS A 30 -0.40 -11.71 23.21
CA LYS A 30 0.45 -10.75 22.48
C LYS A 30 -0.35 -9.78 21.62
N LYS A 31 -1.40 -10.28 20.95
CA LYS A 31 -2.28 -9.44 20.12
C LYS A 31 -3.09 -8.46 20.96
N VAL A 32 -3.69 -8.91 22.07
CA VAL A 32 -4.41 -8.04 23.03
C VAL A 32 -3.47 -6.96 23.58
N GLU A 33 -2.28 -7.36 24.02
CA GLU A 33 -1.31 -6.44 24.59
C GLU A 33 -0.81 -5.41 23.56
N SER A 34 -0.63 -5.82 22.30
CA SER A 34 -0.26 -4.89 21.22
C SER A 34 -1.31 -3.80 21.00
N GLN A 35 -2.59 -4.10 21.21
CA GLN A 35 -3.67 -3.11 21.11
C GLN A 35 -3.73 -2.20 22.32
N ARG A 36 -3.41 -2.73 23.51
CA ARG A 36 -3.37 -1.97 24.77
C ARG A 36 -2.21 -0.97 24.81
N ILE A 37 -1.02 -1.40 24.38
CA ILE A 37 0.18 -0.56 24.31
C ILE A 37 0.02 0.51 23.23
N GLY A 38 -0.65 0.18 22.13
CA GLY A 38 -0.75 1.07 20.98
C GLY A 38 0.54 1.07 20.15
N LYS A 39 0.72 2.10 19.33
CA LYS A 39 1.84 2.18 18.38
C LYS A 39 3.15 2.48 19.11
N THR A 40 4.15 1.62 18.92
CA THR A 40 5.51 1.85 19.44
C THR A 40 6.45 2.23 18.30
N THR A 41 7.70 2.57 18.63
CA THR A 41 8.74 2.89 17.63
C THR A 41 9.12 1.67 16.78
N THR A 42 8.90 0.46 17.28
CA THR A 42 9.34 -0.79 16.64
C THR A 42 8.21 -1.70 16.18
N ALA A 43 6.96 -1.46 16.63
CA ALA A 43 5.83 -2.31 16.30
C ALA A 43 4.53 -1.51 16.13
N GLU A 44 3.74 -1.91 15.13
CA GLU A 44 2.36 -1.46 14.98
C GLU A 44 1.40 -2.38 15.74
N PRO A 45 0.28 -1.86 16.27
CA PRO A 45 -0.75 -2.68 16.88
C PRO A 45 -1.28 -3.74 15.91
N TRP A 46 -1.59 -4.92 16.44
CA TRP A 46 -2.24 -5.96 15.65
C TRP A 46 -3.62 -5.49 15.14
N SER A 47 -3.93 -5.82 13.88
CA SER A 47 -5.25 -5.60 13.28
C SER A 47 -5.67 -6.80 12.44
N SER A 48 -6.96 -7.11 12.50
CA SER A 48 -7.65 -8.12 11.72
C SER A 48 -7.83 -7.74 10.26
N ALA A 49 -7.58 -6.48 9.88
CA ALA A 49 -7.83 -5.96 8.54
C ALA A 49 -7.21 -6.82 7.44
N GLU A 50 -5.96 -7.24 7.60
CA GLU A 50 -5.26 -8.04 6.60
C GLU A 50 -5.90 -9.41 6.39
N TYR A 51 -6.36 -10.05 7.47
CA TYR A 51 -7.05 -11.33 7.41
C TYR A 51 -8.41 -11.20 6.74
N LEU A 52 -9.19 -10.19 7.13
CA LEU A 52 -10.51 -9.93 6.56
C LEU A 52 -10.43 -9.56 5.07
N ARG A 53 -9.42 -8.78 4.68
CA ARG A 53 -9.12 -8.45 3.28
C ARG A 53 -8.70 -9.67 2.46
N GLY A 54 -7.95 -10.59 3.07
CA GLY A 54 -7.52 -11.84 2.45
C GLY A 54 -8.59 -12.94 2.43
N SER A 55 -9.78 -12.68 2.96
CA SER A 55 -10.85 -13.67 3.01
C SER A 55 -11.28 -14.13 1.60
N GLY A 56 -11.59 -15.42 1.49
CA GLY A 56 -12.11 -16.06 0.28
C GLY A 56 -13.39 -16.83 0.58
N GLY A 57 -14.06 -17.31 -0.48
CA GLY A 57 -15.30 -18.08 -0.35
C GLY A 57 -16.57 -17.19 -0.31
N PRO A 58 -17.75 -17.77 0.02
CA PRO A 58 -19.04 -17.12 -0.13
C PRO A 58 -19.25 -15.88 0.76
N PHE A 59 -18.47 -15.76 1.84
CA PHE A 59 -18.52 -14.61 2.76
C PHE A 59 -17.39 -13.59 2.51
N ALA A 60 -16.60 -13.75 1.44
CA ALA A 60 -15.49 -12.84 1.15
C ALA A 60 -15.96 -11.38 1.00
N ASP A 61 -17.04 -11.17 0.24
CA ASP A 61 -17.62 -9.84 0.05
C ASP A 61 -18.10 -9.22 1.37
N PHE A 62 -18.65 -10.03 2.28
CA PHE A 62 -19.07 -9.56 3.59
C PHE A 62 -17.89 -9.07 4.44
N PHE A 63 -16.79 -9.83 4.50
CA PHE A 63 -15.60 -9.42 5.25
C PHE A 63 -14.84 -8.26 4.60
N ARG A 64 -14.75 -8.24 3.26
CA ARG A 64 -14.18 -7.14 2.49
C ARG A 64 -15.01 -5.87 2.61
N ALA A 65 -16.34 -5.95 2.73
CA ALA A 65 -17.17 -4.79 3.02
C ALA A 65 -16.85 -4.14 4.38
N GLN A 66 -16.38 -4.91 5.36
CA GLN A 66 -16.00 -4.39 6.69
C GLN A 66 -14.60 -3.79 6.72
N ALA A 67 -13.63 -4.47 6.08
CA ALA A 67 -12.22 -4.11 6.11
C ALA A 67 -11.75 -3.26 4.90
N GLY A 68 -12.63 -3.07 3.92
CA GLY A 68 -12.33 -2.53 2.59
C GLY A 68 -11.82 -3.63 1.65
N ASP A 69 -12.22 -3.60 0.39
CA ASP A 69 -11.59 -4.41 -0.66
C ASP A 69 -10.29 -3.72 -1.10
N PRO A 70 -9.11 -4.33 -0.86
CA PRO A 70 -7.83 -3.69 -1.15
C PRO A 70 -7.63 -3.45 -2.66
N ASP A 71 -8.25 -4.23 -3.53
CA ASP A 71 -8.09 -4.10 -4.97
C ASP A 71 -8.99 -3.01 -5.54
N ALA A 72 -10.24 -2.95 -5.09
CA ALA A 72 -11.12 -1.80 -5.37
C ALA A 72 -10.51 -0.50 -4.83
N GLU A 73 -9.90 -0.55 -3.65
CA GLU A 73 -9.24 0.61 -3.05
C GLU A 73 -8.05 1.09 -3.88
N ALA A 74 -7.17 0.17 -4.30
CA ALA A 74 -6.03 0.48 -5.14
C ALA A 74 -6.46 1.05 -6.49
N LEU A 75 -7.48 0.46 -7.14
CA LEU A 75 -8.01 1.00 -8.39
C LEU A 75 -8.56 2.41 -8.20
N ALA A 76 -9.28 2.69 -7.11
CA ALA A 76 -9.75 4.04 -6.82
C ALA A 76 -8.61 5.07 -6.64
N TYR A 77 -7.38 4.62 -6.31
CA TYR A 77 -6.19 5.49 -6.27
C TYR A 77 -5.47 5.61 -7.62
N LEU A 78 -5.65 4.66 -8.53
CA LEU A 78 -4.92 4.55 -9.79
C LEU A 78 -5.74 4.94 -11.03
N ASP A 79 -7.07 5.04 -10.90
CA ASP A 79 -8.00 5.24 -12.01
C ASP A 79 -8.07 6.70 -12.47
N ALA A 80 -7.02 7.14 -13.17
CA ALA A 80 -6.94 8.51 -13.68
C ALA A 80 -8.10 8.85 -14.63
N GLY A 81 -8.63 10.07 -14.46
CA GLY A 81 -9.61 10.65 -15.38
C GLY A 81 -9.02 10.87 -16.77
N LYS A 82 -9.91 11.03 -17.76
CA LYS A 82 -9.49 11.39 -19.11
C LYS A 82 -9.10 12.87 -19.14
N PRO A 83 -7.99 13.25 -19.80
CA PRO A 83 -7.67 14.66 -20.00
C PRO A 83 -8.71 15.28 -20.92
N GLU A 84 -9.30 16.40 -20.50
CA GLU A 84 -10.17 17.21 -21.36
C GLU A 84 -9.32 18.06 -22.33
N ALA A 85 -9.79 18.20 -23.57
CA ALA A 85 -9.08 18.97 -24.58
C ALA A 85 -9.03 20.45 -24.17
N GLY A 86 -7.82 20.97 -23.92
CA GLY A 86 -7.58 22.36 -23.55
C GLY A 86 -7.32 22.61 -22.05
N ASP A 87 -7.37 21.58 -21.22
CA ASP A 87 -7.02 21.72 -19.80
C ASP A 87 -5.51 21.96 -19.64
N LYS A 88 -5.14 23.02 -18.92
CA LYS A 88 -3.74 23.44 -18.72
C LYS A 88 -3.01 22.63 -17.65
N SER A 89 -3.73 21.90 -16.80
CA SER A 89 -3.18 21.12 -15.70
C SER A 89 -3.81 19.72 -15.68
N LEU A 90 -2.94 18.72 -15.75
CA LEU A 90 -3.30 17.31 -15.64
C LEU A 90 -3.59 16.89 -14.20
N ALA A 91 -3.29 17.71 -13.19
CA ALA A 91 -3.65 17.44 -11.79
C ALA A 91 -5.16 17.15 -11.61
N ARG A 92 -6.02 17.68 -12.49
CA ARG A 92 -7.46 17.37 -12.53
C ARG A 92 -7.79 15.93 -12.95
N CYS A 93 -6.88 15.29 -13.67
CA CYS A 93 -7.00 13.87 -14.05
C CYS A 93 -6.64 12.94 -12.88
N LEU A 94 -6.05 13.45 -11.78
CA LEU A 94 -5.74 12.64 -10.62
C LEU A 94 -7.05 12.17 -9.94
N PRO A 95 -7.16 10.90 -9.53
CA PRO A 95 -8.36 10.42 -8.86
C PRO A 95 -8.65 11.24 -7.61
N ALA A 96 -9.93 11.57 -7.37
CA ALA A 96 -10.35 12.36 -6.21
C ALA A 96 -9.88 11.74 -4.89
N LYS A 97 -9.88 10.40 -4.80
CA LYS A 97 -9.42 9.68 -3.61
C LYS A 97 -7.92 9.87 -3.38
N THR A 98 -7.10 9.87 -4.44
CA THR A 98 -5.66 10.12 -4.38
C THR A 98 -5.36 11.56 -4.01
N SER A 99 -6.03 12.52 -4.66
CA SER A 99 -5.85 13.95 -4.36
C SER A 99 -6.15 14.25 -2.89
N LYS A 100 -7.29 13.77 -2.39
CA LYS A 100 -7.67 13.92 -0.98
C LYS A 100 -6.66 13.25 -0.03
N LEU A 101 -6.23 12.01 -0.34
CA LEU A 101 -5.23 11.32 0.47
C LEU A 101 -3.92 12.12 0.55
N TRP A 102 -3.50 12.73 -0.55
CA TRP A 102 -2.28 13.52 -0.62
C TRP A 102 -2.41 14.85 0.12
N ASP A 103 -3.58 15.49 0.08
CA ASP A 103 -3.89 16.67 0.88
C ASP A 103 -3.87 16.34 2.38
N ASP A 104 -4.53 15.24 2.79
CA ASP A 104 -4.52 14.76 4.18
C ASP A 104 -3.09 14.41 4.64
N TYR A 105 -2.30 13.77 3.77
CA TYR A 105 -0.89 13.48 4.02
C TYR A 105 -0.08 14.76 4.17
N PHE A 106 -0.29 15.75 3.29
CA PHE A 106 0.40 17.03 3.34
C PHE A 106 0.16 17.76 4.66
N GLU A 107 -1.08 17.80 5.14
CA GLU A 107 -1.39 18.45 6.42
C GLU A 107 -0.70 17.74 7.60
N LYS A 108 -0.63 16.41 7.58
CA LYS A 108 0.13 15.62 8.56
C LYS A 108 1.63 15.87 8.45
N PHE A 109 2.15 15.93 7.23
CA PHE A 109 3.55 16.25 6.92
C PHE A 109 3.93 17.62 7.46
N ALA A 110 3.12 18.64 7.16
CA ALA A 110 3.32 20.01 7.61
C ALA A 110 3.36 20.10 9.14
N ARG A 111 2.43 19.41 9.82
CA ARG A 111 2.35 19.35 11.28
C ARG A 111 3.55 18.63 11.90
N HIS A 112 3.94 17.48 11.36
CA HIS A 112 5.01 16.66 11.92
C HIS A 112 6.39 17.34 11.80
N TYR A 113 6.69 17.91 10.63
CA TYR A 113 7.96 18.58 10.41
C TYR A 113 7.98 20.05 10.84
N GLN A 114 6.82 20.60 11.25
CA GLN A 114 6.65 22.00 11.67
C GLN A 114 7.16 22.95 10.58
N LEU A 115 6.60 22.83 9.37
CA LEU A 115 7.01 23.67 8.24
C LEU A 115 6.74 25.14 8.57
N SER A 116 7.74 25.99 8.39
CA SER A 116 7.64 27.42 8.70
C SER A 116 6.71 28.14 7.73
N ASP A 117 5.84 28.99 8.29
CA ASP A 117 4.96 29.91 7.55
C ASP A 117 5.67 31.25 7.22
N THR A 118 6.83 31.51 7.82
CA THR A 118 7.57 32.78 7.66
C THR A 118 8.94 32.60 7.04
N ASP A 119 9.63 31.51 7.36
CA ASP A 119 11.02 31.35 6.99
C ASP A 119 11.14 30.74 5.59
N GLY A 120 11.92 31.40 4.74
CA GLY A 120 12.35 30.85 3.47
C GLY A 120 13.30 29.67 3.67
N VAL A 121 13.21 28.68 2.78
CA VAL A 121 14.15 27.56 2.74
C VAL A 121 15.01 27.68 1.50
N ALA A 122 16.33 27.62 1.68
CA ALA A 122 17.24 27.60 0.55
C ALA A 122 16.99 26.35 -0.31
N VAL A 123 16.47 26.56 -1.52
CA VAL A 123 16.29 25.51 -2.52
C VAL A 123 17.44 25.60 -3.51
N SER A 124 18.17 24.51 -3.69
CA SER A 124 19.21 24.41 -4.71
C SER A 124 18.94 23.22 -5.64
N TYR A 125 19.33 23.40 -6.90
CA TYR A 125 19.26 22.35 -7.91
C TYR A 125 20.66 21.95 -8.34
N LEU A 126 20.87 20.67 -8.56
CA LEU A 126 22.07 20.16 -9.21
C LEU A 126 21.87 20.26 -10.72
N ILE A 127 22.62 21.14 -11.36
CA ILE A 127 22.62 21.31 -12.82
C ILE A 127 23.96 20.80 -13.33
N ASP A 128 23.93 19.84 -14.25
CA ASP A 128 25.14 19.36 -14.91
C ASP A 128 25.46 20.26 -16.11
N LEU A 129 26.51 21.06 -15.96
CA LEU A 129 26.94 22.01 -16.98
C LEU A 129 28.09 21.39 -17.78
N PRO A 130 28.05 21.44 -19.13
CA PRO A 130 28.98 20.68 -19.98
C PRO A 130 30.47 21.01 -19.81
N PHE A 131 30.82 22.12 -19.15
CA PHE A 131 32.20 22.55 -18.94
C PHE A 131 32.64 22.65 -17.47
N ILE A 132 31.68 22.68 -16.54
CA ILE A 132 31.92 22.93 -15.11
C ILE A 132 31.55 21.69 -14.28
N GLY A 133 30.79 20.77 -14.87
CA GLY A 133 30.25 19.60 -14.18
C GLY A 133 29.05 19.96 -13.28
N PRO A 134 28.67 19.03 -12.38
CA PRO A 134 27.49 19.17 -11.54
C PRO A 134 27.65 20.32 -10.53
N THR A 135 26.89 21.39 -10.71
CA THR A 135 26.93 22.60 -9.88
C THR A 135 25.59 22.82 -9.19
N TRP A 136 25.63 23.13 -7.89
CA TRP A 136 24.45 23.51 -7.12
C TRP A 136 24.09 24.98 -7.37
N VAL A 137 22.95 25.23 -8.00
CA VAL A 137 22.45 26.57 -8.27
C VAL A 137 21.26 26.87 -7.34
N PRO A 138 21.34 27.92 -6.50
CA PRO A 138 20.21 28.30 -5.65
C PRO A 138 19.10 28.93 -6.49
N ASP A 139 17.87 28.48 -6.28
CA ASP A 139 16.68 29.09 -6.88
C ASP A 139 16.23 30.26 -6.01
N ARG A 140 16.63 31.48 -6.41
CA ARG A 140 16.27 32.69 -5.66
C ARG A 140 14.76 32.93 -5.61
N GLY A 141 14.00 32.47 -6.61
CA GLY A 141 12.56 32.63 -6.66
C GLY A 141 11.89 31.76 -5.61
N LEU A 142 12.17 30.46 -5.63
CA LEU A 142 11.58 29.51 -4.66
C LEU A 142 12.13 29.67 -3.24
N SER A 143 13.40 30.06 -3.09
CA SER A 143 14.01 30.22 -1.76
C SER A 143 13.43 31.38 -0.96
N SER A 144 12.72 32.31 -1.61
CA SER A 144 12.05 33.43 -0.94
C SER A 144 10.69 33.06 -0.35
N LEU A 145 10.13 31.91 -0.72
CA LEU A 145 8.81 31.49 -0.26
C LEU A 145 8.89 30.84 1.11
N PRO A 146 7.88 31.04 1.98
CA PRO A 146 7.72 30.25 3.19
C PRO A 146 7.82 28.75 2.89
N GLN A 147 8.45 27.99 3.79
CA GLN A 147 8.64 26.55 3.61
C GLN A 147 7.33 25.82 3.29
N LYS A 148 6.24 26.18 3.97
CA LYS A 148 4.92 25.56 3.76
C LYS A 148 4.31 25.88 2.40
N ASP A 149 4.49 27.10 1.90
CA ASP A 149 4.02 27.48 0.56
C ASP A 149 4.82 26.78 -0.53
N LEU A 150 6.14 26.67 -0.35
CA LEU A 150 6.99 25.86 -1.21
C LEU A 150 6.54 24.38 -1.20
N ALA A 151 6.25 23.83 -0.02
CA ALA A 151 5.74 22.48 0.13
C ALA A 151 4.42 22.27 -0.63
N ARG A 152 3.51 23.25 -0.56
CA ARG A 152 2.24 23.23 -1.28
C ARG A 152 2.44 23.28 -2.79
N ARG A 153 3.40 24.07 -3.28
CA ARG A 153 3.78 24.03 -4.72
C ARG A 153 4.33 22.67 -5.13
N ARG A 154 5.20 22.06 -4.31
CA ARG A 154 5.72 20.70 -4.57
C ARG A 154 4.63 19.63 -4.56
N LEU A 155 3.61 19.78 -3.72
CA LEU A 155 2.42 18.92 -3.73
C LEU A 155 1.69 19.02 -5.07
N GLU A 156 1.40 20.22 -5.56
CA GLU A 156 0.73 20.41 -6.85
C GLU A 156 1.58 19.90 -8.03
N GLU A 157 2.89 20.13 -8.01
CA GLU A 157 3.83 19.53 -8.98
C GLU A 157 3.80 18.00 -8.93
N ALA A 158 3.73 17.41 -7.73
CA ALA A 158 3.62 15.97 -7.58
C ALA A 158 2.30 15.45 -8.14
N LYS A 159 1.17 16.16 -7.93
CA LYS A 159 -0.14 15.77 -8.45
C LYS A 159 -0.14 15.77 -9.98
N GLU A 160 0.42 16.82 -10.58
CA GLU A 160 0.61 16.92 -12.03
C GLU A 160 1.49 15.77 -12.55
N ARG A 161 2.61 15.49 -11.88
CA ARG A 161 3.54 14.42 -12.26
C ARG A 161 2.91 13.03 -12.13
N ALA A 162 2.11 12.80 -11.10
CA ALA A 162 1.38 11.57 -10.88
C ALA A 162 0.32 11.35 -11.95
N ALA A 163 -0.42 12.39 -12.33
CA ALA A 163 -1.36 12.32 -13.45
C ALA A 163 -0.64 11.95 -14.76
N GLN A 164 0.49 12.60 -15.07
CA GLN A 164 1.31 12.23 -16.23
C GLN A 164 1.82 10.78 -16.18
N TRP A 165 2.22 10.31 -14.99
CA TRP A 165 2.67 8.94 -14.77
C TRP A 165 1.54 7.94 -15.02
N MET A 166 0.35 8.15 -14.45
CA MET A 166 -0.82 7.27 -14.65
C MET A 166 -1.26 7.24 -16.12
N LEU A 167 -1.18 8.38 -16.82
CA LEU A 167 -1.52 8.47 -18.24
C LEU A 167 -0.42 7.91 -19.16
N GLY A 168 0.75 7.56 -18.62
CA GLY A 168 1.88 7.03 -19.38
C GLY A 168 2.48 8.05 -20.36
N LEU A 169 2.40 9.35 -20.05
CA LEU A 169 2.88 10.42 -20.95
C LEU A 169 4.41 10.58 -20.93
N ASN A 170 5.08 10.09 -19.88
CA ASN A 170 6.52 10.22 -19.73
C ASN A 170 7.23 8.93 -20.16
N PRO A 171 8.04 8.95 -21.25
CA PRO A 171 8.69 7.76 -21.78
C PRO A 171 9.82 7.23 -20.89
N GLY A 172 10.25 8.00 -19.88
CA GLY A 172 11.23 7.58 -18.89
C GLY A 172 10.68 6.68 -17.78
N ASP A 173 9.35 6.62 -17.59
CA ASP A 173 8.71 5.88 -16.49
C ASP A 173 8.48 4.41 -16.84
N VAL A 174 9.42 3.80 -17.54
CA VAL A 174 9.29 2.42 -17.99
C VAL A 174 9.84 1.48 -16.93
N TYR A 175 9.06 0.46 -16.59
CA TYR A 175 9.46 -0.59 -15.66
C TYR A 175 9.87 -1.85 -16.43
N GLU A 176 11.05 -2.39 -16.13
CA GLU A 176 11.53 -3.65 -16.69
C GLU A 176 10.99 -4.81 -15.85
N ILE A 177 10.14 -5.64 -16.45
CA ILE A 177 9.64 -6.88 -15.84
C ILE A 177 10.37 -8.05 -16.50
N ASP A 178 11.03 -8.85 -15.68
CA ASP A 178 11.60 -10.13 -16.10
C ASP A 178 10.45 -11.13 -16.27
N ARG A 179 10.20 -11.56 -17.52
CA ARG A 179 9.22 -12.61 -17.81
C ARG A 179 9.94 -13.86 -18.30
N GLN A 180 9.67 -15.00 -17.64
CA GLN A 180 10.17 -16.29 -18.12
C GLN A 180 9.32 -16.77 -19.31
N LEU A 181 9.97 -17.03 -20.44
CA LEU A 181 9.42 -17.60 -21.66
C LEU A 181 10.30 -18.78 -22.09
N ASP A 182 9.76 -20.00 -22.06
CA ASP A 182 10.38 -21.22 -22.59
C ASP A 182 11.88 -21.36 -22.27
N ASN A 183 12.24 -21.20 -20.98
CA ASN A 183 13.61 -21.22 -20.42
C ASN A 183 14.51 -19.98 -20.64
N THR A 184 13.97 -18.89 -21.18
CA THR A 184 14.68 -17.60 -21.29
C THR A 184 13.98 -16.52 -20.47
N THR A 185 14.76 -15.66 -19.81
CA THR A 185 14.22 -14.49 -19.11
C THR A 185 14.30 -13.30 -20.05
N VAL A 186 13.15 -12.81 -20.50
CA VAL A 186 13.05 -11.64 -21.37
C VAL A 186 12.63 -10.43 -20.54
N LYS A 187 13.41 -9.35 -20.63
CA LYS A 187 13.09 -8.06 -20.03
C LYS A 187 12.06 -7.33 -20.87
N ILE A 188 10.82 -7.30 -20.41
CA ILE A 188 9.74 -6.57 -21.06
C ILE A 188 9.61 -5.20 -20.40
N LYS A 189 9.74 -4.16 -21.20
CA LYS A 189 9.52 -2.77 -20.81
C LYS A 189 8.02 -2.47 -20.84
N LYS A 190 7.43 -2.11 -19.70
CA LYS A 190 6.03 -1.69 -19.59
C LYS A 190 5.91 -0.27 -19.06
N SER A 191 5.04 0.51 -19.66
CA SER A 191 4.62 1.82 -19.13
C SER A 191 3.72 1.66 -17.90
N PRO A 192 3.57 2.72 -17.06
CA PRO A 192 2.70 2.64 -15.90
C PRO A 192 1.23 2.43 -16.28
N LYS A 193 0.79 3.06 -17.38
CA LYS A 193 -0.56 2.87 -17.93
C LYS A 193 -0.84 1.41 -18.30
N GLU A 194 0.11 0.74 -18.97
CA GLU A 194 -0.01 -0.69 -19.29
C GLU A 194 -0.05 -1.55 -18.03
N ARG A 195 0.79 -1.25 -17.02
CA ARG A 195 0.77 -1.97 -15.73
C ARG A 195 -0.56 -1.82 -14.98
N ILE A 196 -1.16 -0.63 -15.00
CA ILE A 196 -2.48 -0.39 -14.41
C ILE A 196 -3.56 -1.19 -15.16
N GLU A 197 -3.50 -1.27 -16.48
CA GLU A 197 -4.44 -2.06 -17.27
C GLU A 197 -4.26 -3.57 -17.08
N ASP A 198 -3.01 -4.05 -17.00
CA ASP A 198 -2.69 -5.43 -16.63
C ASP A 198 -3.29 -5.79 -15.27
N TYR A 199 -3.12 -4.90 -14.29
CA TYR A 199 -3.71 -5.08 -12.96
C TYR A 199 -5.24 -5.17 -13.01
N ARG A 200 -5.92 -4.29 -13.76
CA ARG A 200 -7.38 -4.38 -13.98
C ARG A 200 -7.80 -5.68 -14.64
N ASN A 201 -7.04 -6.15 -15.63
CA ASN A 201 -7.30 -7.43 -16.31
C ASN A 201 -7.21 -8.60 -15.32
N LEU A 202 -6.16 -8.65 -14.49
CA LEU A 202 -5.99 -9.69 -13.46
C LEU A 202 -7.17 -9.69 -12.47
N ILE A 203 -7.59 -8.54 -11.97
CA ILE A 203 -8.73 -8.45 -11.05
C ILE A 203 -10.03 -8.93 -11.73
N ARG A 204 -10.26 -8.55 -12.99
CA ARG A 204 -11.41 -9.04 -13.77
C ARG A 204 -11.38 -10.55 -13.95
N GLU A 205 -10.21 -11.12 -14.21
CA GLU A 205 -10.03 -12.57 -14.37
C GLU A 205 -10.26 -13.33 -13.05
N ILE A 206 -9.71 -12.84 -11.94
CA ILE A 206 -9.96 -13.37 -10.58
C ILE A 206 -11.46 -13.40 -10.30
N HIS A 207 -12.17 -12.27 -10.48
CA HIS A 207 -13.61 -12.20 -10.26
C HIS A 207 -14.41 -13.12 -11.19
N LYS A 208 -13.96 -13.29 -12.44
CA LYS A 208 -14.61 -14.21 -13.39
C LYS A 208 -14.49 -15.66 -12.89
N ILE A 209 -13.29 -16.09 -12.50
CA ILE A 209 -13.03 -17.44 -11.98
C ILE A 209 -13.86 -17.67 -10.71
N GLU A 210 -13.80 -16.75 -9.75
CA GLU A 210 -14.56 -16.81 -8.50
C GLU A 210 -16.06 -16.98 -8.79
N LYS A 211 -16.66 -16.13 -9.64
CA LYS A 211 -18.09 -16.23 -9.96
C LYS A 211 -18.46 -17.51 -10.71
N SER A 212 -17.60 -18.00 -11.59
CA SER A 212 -17.90 -19.20 -12.39
C SER A 212 -17.70 -20.53 -11.64
N GLU A 213 -16.77 -20.58 -10.67
CA GLU A 213 -16.35 -21.84 -10.04
C GLU A 213 -16.93 -22.05 -8.63
N LEU A 214 -17.41 -20.99 -7.96
CA LEU A 214 -18.00 -21.07 -6.61
C LEU A 214 -19.32 -21.88 -6.45
N PRO A 215 -20.07 -22.30 -7.49
CA PRO A 215 -21.20 -23.21 -7.29
C PRO A 215 -20.84 -24.66 -6.96
N ALA A 216 -19.59 -25.10 -7.23
CA ALA A 216 -19.20 -26.51 -7.13
C ALA A 216 -18.08 -26.71 -6.09
N PHE A 217 -18.49 -26.87 -4.82
CA PHE A 217 -17.62 -27.08 -3.65
C PHE A 217 -16.64 -28.27 -3.73
N ASP A 218 -16.70 -29.10 -4.78
CA ASP A 218 -15.91 -30.32 -4.91
C ASP A 218 -14.65 -30.19 -5.80
N ARG A 219 -14.42 -29.03 -6.44
CA ARG A 219 -13.21 -28.86 -7.28
C ARG A 219 -12.10 -28.15 -6.51
N PRO A 220 -10.87 -28.71 -6.48
CA PRO A 220 -9.74 -28.01 -5.88
C PRO A 220 -9.55 -26.67 -6.57
N VAL A 221 -9.32 -25.61 -5.78
CA VAL A 221 -8.99 -24.27 -6.29
C VAL A 221 -7.87 -24.42 -7.31
N ARG A 222 -8.11 -23.97 -8.55
CA ARG A 222 -7.11 -24.06 -9.61
C ARG A 222 -5.83 -23.36 -9.15
N LYS A 223 -4.67 -23.99 -9.37
CA LYS A 223 -3.35 -23.39 -9.08
C LYS A 223 -3.24 -21.99 -9.69
N ASP A 224 -3.90 -21.79 -10.83
CA ASP A 224 -4.03 -20.55 -11.58
C ASP A 224 -4.62 -19.39 -10.72
N LEU A 225 -5.64 -19.62 -9.88
CA LEU A 225 -6.26 -18.54 -9.09
C LEU A 225 -5.32 -17.99 -8.00
N ALA A 226 -4.58 -18.88 -7.33
CA ALA A 226 -3.61 -18.48 -6.33
C ALA A 226 -2.46 -17.67 -6.96
N GLN A 227 -2.01 -18.09 -8.15
CA GLN A 227 -1.01 -17.38 -8.92
C GLN A 227 -1.51 -16.00 -9.36
N LEU A 228 -2.70 -15.91 -9.96
CA LEU A 228 -3.31 -14.64 -10.38
C LEU A 228 -3.45 -13.64 -9.23
N ARG A 229 -3.89 -14.09 -8.05
CA ARG A 229 -3.96 -13.23 -6.85
C ARG A 229 -2.60 -12.74 -6.38
N THR A 230 -1.57 -13.58 -6.50
CA THR A 230 -0.20 -13.22 -6.16
C THR A 230 0.31 -12.15 -7.11
N GLU A 231 0.17 -12.36 -8.43
CA GLU A 231 0.55 -11.40 -9.46
C GLU A 231 -0.21 -10.06 -9.30
N ALA A 232 -1.52 -10.11 -9.01
CA ALA A 232 -2.31 -8.91 -8.76
C ALA A 232 -1.83 -8.15 -7.51
N ARG A 233 -1.51 -8.85 -6.41
CA ARG A 233 -0.97 -8.25 -5.19
C ARG A 233 0.39 -7.59 -5.43
N GLU A 234 1.27 -8.22 -6.20
CA GLU A 234 2.59 -7.69 -6.55
C GLU A 234 2.46 -6.42 -7.40
N LEU A 235 1.63 -6.46 -8.45
CA LEU A 235 1.35 -5.27 -9.27
C LEU A 235 0.75 -4.14 -8.44
N ARG A 236 -0.24 -4.42 -7.60
CA ARG A 236 -0.82 -3.43 -6.69
C ARG A 236 0.24 -2.78 -5.81
N THR A 237 1.08 -3.59 -5.17
CA THR A 237 2.11 -3.12 -4.24
C THR A 237 3.13 -2.24 -4.94
N THR A 238 3.60 -2.66 -6.12
CA THR A 238 4.58 -1.90 -6.90
C THR A 238 3.99 -0.60 -7.45
N LEU A 239 2.77 -0.62 -7.99
CA LEU A 239 2.09 0.58 -8.50
C LEU A 239 1.84 1.62 -7.41
N LEU A 240 1.34 1.20 -6.24
CA LEU A 240 1.10 2.12 -5.13
C LEU A 240 2.41 2.67 -4.55
N LYS A 241 3.47 1.86 -4.51
CA LYS A 241 4.80 2.31 -4.10
C LYS A 241 5.38 3.34 -5.06
N ASP A 242 5.24 3.13 -6.37
CA ASP A 242 5.71 4.07 -7.39
C ASP A 242 4.95 5.41 -7.26
N LEU A 243 3.63 5.35 -7.04
CA LEU A 243 2.80 6.53 -6.81
C LEU A 243 3.20 7.30 -5.54
N ASP A 244 3.39 6.59 -4.41
CA ASP A 244 3.84 7.17 -3.15
C ASP A 244 5.23 7.82 -3.27
N LYS A 245 6.12 7.20 -4.03
CA LYS A 245 7.46 7.74 -4.31
C LYS A 245 7.39 9.11 -5.00
N ILE A 246 6.47 9.32 -5.94
CA ILE A 246 6.32 10.61 -6.64
C ILE A 246 6.02 11.74 -5.65
N LEU A 247 5.15 11.48 -4.66
CA LEU A 247 4.82 12.46 -3.62
C LEU A 247 5.97 12.64 -2.63
N THR A 248 6.46 11.53 -2.09
CA THR A 248 7.44 11.56 -0.99
C THR A 248 8.79 12.11 -1.42
N ASP A 249 9.30 11.78 -2.61
CA ASP A 249 10.55 12.34 -3.14
C ASP A 249 10.46 13.87 -3.26
N ARG A 250 9.31 14.40 -3.71
CA ARG A 250 9.09 15.85 -3.86
C ARG A 250 8.98 16.55 -2.51
N LEU A 251 8.20 16.01 -1.57
CA LEU A 251 8.04 16.64 -0.26
C LEU A 251 9.30 16.51 0.60
N THR A 252 9.98 15.37 0.61
CA THR A 252 11.21 15.21 1.40
C THR A 252 12.38 16.05 0.90
N SER A 253 12.35 16.48 -0.38
CA SER A 253 13.36 17.38 -0.94
C SER A 253 13.41 18.75 -0.27
N ILE A 254 12.31 19.21 0.34
CA ILE A 254 12.22 20.54 0.98
C ILE A 254 12.59 20.53 2.47
N LEU A 255 12.81 19.34 3.04
CA LEU A 255 13.10 19.19 4.46
C LEU A 255 14.54 19.59 4.75
N THR A 256 14.73 20.34 5.84
CA THR A 256 16.06 20.63 6.37
C THR A 256 16.72 19.37 6.93
N PRO A 257 18.06 19.34 7.06
CA PRO A 257 18.75 18.19 7.66
C PRO A 257 18.24 17.84 9.06
N GLU A 258 17.89 18.83 9.88
CA GLU A 258 17.32 18.59 11.22
C GLU A 258 15.90 18.01 11.17
N GLN A 259 15.07 18.44 10.22
CA GLN A 259 13.75 17.84 10.00
C GLN A 259 13.86 16.39 9.54
N LYS A 260 14.83 16.06 8.67
CA LYS A 260 15.08 14.68 8.21
C LYS A 260 15.46 13.73 9.35
N LYS A 261 16.09 14.23 10.42
CA LYS A 261 16.40 13.43 11.62
C LYS A 261 15.16 13.03 12.43
N LYS A 262 14.01 13.71 12.27
CA LYS A 262 12.77 13.37 12.98
C LYS A 262 12.16 12.01 12.56
N GLY A 263 12.62 11.44 11.45
CA GLY A 263 12.14 10.14 10.95
C GLY A 263 10.98 10.27 9.96
N THR A 264 10.28 9.16 9.70
CA THR A 264 9.13 9.10 8.79
C THR A 264 7.82 9.42 9.51
N LEU A 265 6.82 9.86 8.76
CA LEU A 265 5.48 10.10 9.30
C LEU A 265 4.88 8.82 9.90
N PRO A 266 4.19 8.91 11.06
CA PRO A 266 3.47 7.77 11.59
C PRO A 266 2.31 7.41 10.65
N VAL A 267 2.33 6.19 10.13
CA VAL A 267 1.18 5.61 9.40
C VAL A 267 -0.02 5.53 10.34
N GLU A 268 -1.10 6.24 10.01
CA GLU A 268 -2.41 6.09 10.67
C GLU A 268 -3.24 5.09 9.89
N ARG A 269 -3.78 4.08 10.57
CA ARG A 269 -4.70 3.13 9.95
C ARG A 269 -6.13 3.66 10.06
N PRO A 270 -6.90 3.75 8.96
CA PRO A 270 -8.31 4.09 9.05
C PRO A 270 -9.03 3.01 9.87
N ARG A 271 -9.64 3.40 10.98
CA ARG A 271 -10.33 2.48 11.89
C ARG A 271 -11.83 2.62 11.68
N THR A 272 -12.42 1.71 10.91
CA THR A 272 -13.89 1.59 10.88
C THR A 272 -14.36 0.99 12.21
N TRP A 273 -15.60 1.27 12.61
CA TRP A 273 -16.14 0.72 13.87
C TRP A 273 -16.22 -0.81 13.83
N MET A 274 -16.52 -1.40 12.66
CA MET A 274 -16.55 -2.85 12.46
C MET A 274 -15.15 -3.45 12.56
N LEU A 275 -14.14 -2.80 11.95
CA LEU A 275 -12.76 -3.23 12.08
C LEU A 275 -12.29 -3.10 13.53
N ALA A 276 -12.67 -2.03 14.25
CA ALA A 276 -12.37 -1.88 15.67
C ALA A 276 -12.98 -2.99 16.52
N PHE A 277 -14.20 -3.42 16.22
CA PHE A 277 -14.86 -4.54 16.89
C PHE A 277 -14.16 -5.87 16.61
N SER A 278 -13.88 -6.17 15.35
CA SER A 278 -13.13 -7.38 14.94
C SER A 278 -11.74 -7.41 15.57
N ASP A 279 -11.06 -6.25 15.58
CA ASP A 279 -9.78 -6.06 16.24
C ASP A 279 -9.90 -6.34 17.75
N ALA A 280 -10.98 -5.90 18.39
CA ALA A 280 -11.19 -6.14 19.81
C ALA A 280 -11.52 -7.61 20.12
N VAL A 281 -12.27 -8.33 19.27
CA VAL A 281 -12.83 -9.66 19.59
C VAL A 281 -11.92 -10.82 19.19
N ILE A 282 -11.31 -10.76 18.00
CA ILE A 282 -10.53 -11.88 17.45
C ILE A 282 -9.36 -12.31 18.37
N PRO A 283 -8.59 -11.39 18.99
CA PRO A 283 -7.54 -11.77 19.92
C PRO A 283 -8.05 -12.59 21.12
N TRP A 284 -9.24 -12.29 21.64
CA TRP A 284 -9.84 -13.06 22.74
C TRP A 284 -10.29 -14.44 22.30
N GLY A 285 -10.73 -14.60 21.05
CA GLY A 285 -11.00 -15.92 20.48
C GLY A 285 -9.79 -16.85 20.60
N LEU A 286 -8.57 -16.34 20.35
CA LEU A 286 -7.33 -17.11 20.50
C LEU A 286 -6.94 -17.40 21.95
N VAL A 287 -7.44 -16.62 22.91
CA VAL A 287 -7.19 -16.83 24.35
C VAL A 287 -8.08 -17.95 24.92
N VAL A 288 -9.24 -18.19 24.31
CA VAL A 288 -10.24 -19.16 24.81
C VAL A 288 -10.06 -20.56 24.21
N VAL A 289 -9.39 -20.69 23.06
CA VAL A 289 -9.10 -21.97 22.36
C VAL A 289 -8.00 -22.76 23.06
#